data_AF-A0A7S4BKD3-F1
#
_entry.id   AF-A0A7S4BKD3-F1
#
_cell.length_a   1.000
_cell.length_b   1.000
_cell.length_c   1.000
_cell.angle_alpha   90.00
_cell.angle_beta   90.00
_cell.angle_gamma   90.00
#
_symmetry.space_group_name_H-M   'P 1'
#
loop_
_entity.id
_entity.type
_entity.pdbx_description
1 polymer ?
#
loop_
_entity_poly.entity_id
_entity_poly.type
_entity_poly.pdbx_seq_one_letter_code
_entity_poly.pdbx_strand_id
1 'polypeptide(L)'
;MEGEYTGHVKEGKMHGVGVCVYTDGSRYQGDWKAGLKNGRGTHSFASGDQFEGEWENGWMHGLGVYTWKIGDKYIGEVNYGRIHGFGTYTWRTNSKYVGQWKEGKMHGHGVKQDPHGNLFEGEWREGKPILKEKGKSNDFLNWLNETVGSVNTQPRRNKDYASVSQDED
;
A
#
# COMPACT_ATOMS: atom_id res chain seq x y z
N MET A 1 -33.94 -2.16 12.87
CA MET A 1 -32.71 -1.50 13.37
C MET A 1 -32.02 -2.53 14.24
N GLU A 2 -30.81 -2.94 13.88
CA GLU A 2 -30.07 -3.96 14.64
C GLU A 2 -29.05 -3.28 15.57
N GLY A 3 -29.52 -2.43 16.47
CA GLY A 3 -28.66 -1.73 17.42
C GLY A 3 -29.39 -0.74 18.31
N GLU A 4 -28.74 -0.37 19.42
CA GLU A 4 -29.19 0.63 20.38
C GLU A 4 -28.54 1.99 20.06
N TYR A 5 -29.37 3.02 19.93
CA TYR A 5 -28.91 4.38 19.67
C TYR A 5 -29.14 5.30 20.88
N THR A 6 -28.12 6.06 21.25
CA THR A 6 -28.19 7.14 22.23
C THR A 6 -27.71 8.43 21.58
N GLY A 7 -28.60 9.39 21.40
CA GLY A 7 -28.29 10.68 20.78
C GLY A 7 -29.54 11.41 20.35
N HIS A 8 -29.36 12.50 19.60
CA HIS A 8 -30.47 13.30 19.12
C HIS A 8 -31.18 12.62 17.93
N VAL A 9 -32.50 12.74 17.89
CA VAL A 9 -33.34 12.16 16.85
C VAL A 9 -34.16 13.27 16.21
N LYS A 10 -34.13 13.35 14.88
CA LYS A 10 -34.94 14.29 14.08
C LYS A 10 -35.74 13.50 13.06
N GLU A 11 -37.06 13.71 13.02
CA GLU A 11 -37.98 13.02 12.08
C GLU A 11 -37.86 11.49 12.13
N GLY A 12 -37.71 10.93 13.33
CA GLY A 12 -37.54 9.49 13.54
C GLY A 12 -36.20 8.93 13.08
N LYS A 13 -35.23 9.78 12.71
CA LYS A 13 -33.89 9.39 12.25
C LYS A 13 -32.79 9.92 13.17
N MET A 14 -31.72 9.14 13.33
CA MET A 14 -30.51 9.55 14.07
C MET A 14 -29.94 10.85 13.47
N HIS A 15 -29.63 11.83 14.31
CA HIS A 15 -29.22 13.16 13.86
C HIS A 15 -28.37 13.89 14.90
N GLY A 16 -27.35 14.64 14.46
CA GLY A 16 -26.41 15.30 15.36
C GLY A 16 -25.46 14.29 16.03
N VAL A 17 -24.89 14.66 17.17
CA VAL A 17 -23.95 13.79 17.89
C VAL A 17 -24.70 12.62 18.54
N GLY A 18 -24.19 11.41 18.37
CA GLY A 18 -24.75 10.23 19.02
C GLY A 18 -23.87 9.00 18.93
N VAL A 19 -24.27 7.98 19.67
CA VAL A 19 -23.63 6.68 19.76
C VAL A 19 -24.61 5.61 19.31
N CYS A 20 -24.20 4.73 18.41
CA CYS A 20 -24.93 3.52 18.06
C CYS A 20 -24.07 2.30 18.39
N VAL A 21 -24.64 1.37 19.15
CA VAL A 21 -24.07 0.05 19.42
C VAL A 21 -24.87 -0.96 18.61
N TYR A 22 -24.20 -1.65 17.70
CA TYR A 22 -24.83 -2.60 16.78
C TYR A 22 -24.88 -4.00 17.41
N THR A 23 -25.79 -4.84 16.94
CA THR A 23 -25.96 -6.23 17.41
C THR A 23 -24.74 -7.11 17.15
N ASP A 24 -23.94 -6.79 16.13
CA ASP A 24 -22.67 -7.47 15.83
C ASP A 24 -21.54 -7.09 16.82
N GLY A 25 -21.80 -6.18 17.75
CA GLY A 25 -20.84 -5.67 18.73
C GLY A 25 -20.01 -4.49 18.22
N SER A 26 -20.16 -4.07 16.96
CA SER A 26 -19.55 -2.84 16.47
C SER A 26 -20.20 -1.61 17.12
N ARG A 27 -19.48 -0.49 17.12
CA ARG A 27 -19.92 0.76 17.73
C ARG A 27 -19.51 1.95 16.88
N TYR A 28 -20.44 2.85 16.62
CA TYR A 28 -20.14 4.17 16.06
C TYR A 28 -20.42 5.26 17.09
N GLN A 29 -19.52 6.22 17.19
CA GLN A 29 -19.71 7.46 17.94
C GLN A 29 -19.28 8.64 17.08
N GLY A 30 -20.19 9.59 16.85
CA GLY A 30 -19.89 10.74 16.01
C GLY A 30 -21.14 11.48 15.56
N ASP A 31 -20.99 12.25 14.50
CA ASP A 31 -22.11 12.97 13.90
C ASP A 31 -22.97 12.02 13.04
N TRP A 32 -24.27 12.32 13.05
CA TRP A 32 -25.30 11.63 12.30
C TRP A 32 -26.12 12.63 11.50
N LYS A 33 -26.52 12.25 10.29
CA LYS A 33 -27.42 13.02 9.46
C LYS A 33 -28.41 12.09 8.77
N ALA A 34 -29.69 12.29 9.06
CA ALA A 34 -30.80 11.54 8.47
C ALA A 34 -30.62 10.01 8.56
N GLY A 35 -30.13 9.53 9.70
CA GLY A 35 -29.93 8.10 9.96
C GLY A 35 -28.61 7.52 9.47
N LEU A 36 -27.75 8.32 8.84
CA LEU A 36 -26.44 7.89 8.35
C LEU A 36 -25.30 8.55 9.13
N LYS A 37 -24.18 7.84 9.26
CA LYS A 37 -22.92 8.41 9.75
C LYS A 37 -22.52 9.56 8.82
N ASN A 38 -22.19 10.71 9.38
CA ASN A 38 -21.82 11.91 8.63
C ASN A 38 -20.83 12.72 9.47
N GLY A 39 -20.14 13.71 8.92
CA GLY A 39 -19.25 14.57 9.71
C GLY A 39 -18.07 13.80 10.32
N ARG A 40 -17.77 14.01 11.60
CA ARG A 40 -16.66 13.32 12.27
C ARG A 40 -17.16 12.19 13.17
N GLY A 41 -16.39 11.11 13.22
CA GLY A 41 -16.72 10.01 14.12
C GLY A 41 -15.69 8.91 14.16
N THR A 42 -15.85 8.06 15.17
CA THR A 42 -15.08 6.85 15.39
C THR A 42 -15.98 5.63 15.24
N HIS A 43 -15.58 4.68 14.42
CA HIS A 43 -16.22 3.37 14.30
C HIS A 43 -15.26 2.29 14.77
N SER A 44 -15.64 1.59 15.83
CA SER A 44 -14.99 0.36 16.29
C SER A 44 -15.74 -0.82 15.67
N PHE A 45 -15.06 -1.56 14.81
CA PHE A 45 -15.65 -2.70 14.09
C PHE A 45 -15.70 -3.94 14.99
N ALA A 46 -16.63 -4.85 14.71
CA ALA A 46 -16.70 -6.15 15.40
C ALA A 46 -15.42 -7.00 15.22
N SER A 47 -14.67 -6.77 14.13
CA SER A 47 -13.34 -7.37 13.92
C SER A 47 -12.30 -6.94 14.96
N GLY A 48 -12.54 -5.80 15.63
CA GLY A 48 -11.61 -5.10 16.50
C GLY A 48 -10.76 -4.04 15.79
N ASP A 49 -10.96 -3.86 14.48
CA ASP A 49 -10.40 -2.71 13.77
C ASP A 49 -11.10 -1.42 14.22
N GLN A 50 -10.47 -0.28 13.96
CA GLN A 50 -11.03 1.03 14.26
C GLN A 50 -10.75 2.02 13.13
N PHE A 51 -11.75 2.83 12.79
CA PHE A 51 -11.55 4.03 11.97
C PHE A 51 -12.02 5.26 12.74
N GLU A 52 -11.18 6.29 12.76
CA GLU A 52 -11.50 7.62 13.27
C GLU A 52 -11.26 8.62 12.16
N GLY A 53 -12.27 9.42 11.82
CA GLY A 53 -12.12 10.39 10.74
C GLY A 53 -13.43 10.97 10.26
N GLU A 54 -13.40 11.40 9.01
CA GLU A 54 -14.56 11.96 8.32
C GLU A 54 -15.46 10.88 7.73
N TRP A 55 -16.75 11.16 7.71
CA TRP A 55 -17.82 10.29 7.25
C TRP A 55 -18.76 11.06 6.35
N GLU A 56 -19.15 10.43 5.24
CA GLU A 56 -20.15 10.97 4.33
C GLU A 56 -21.12 9.88 3.92
N ASN A 57 -22.42 10.13 4.11
CA ASN A 57 -23.51 9.23 3.74
C ASN A 57 -23.30 7.77 4.19
N GLY A 58 -22.76 7.57 5.40
CA GLY A 58 -22.50 6.24 5.97
C GLY A 58 -21.13 5.65 5.65
N TRP A 59 -20.35 6.26 4.75
CA TRP A 59 -19.04 5.79 4.30
C TRP A 59 -17.91 6.59 4.95
N MET A 60 -16.77 5.93 5.18
CA MET A 60 -15.53 6.63 5.52
C MET A 60 -15.13 7.50 4.32
N HIS A 61 -14.87 8.78 4.55
CA HIS A 61 -14.54 9.76 3.51
C HIS A 61 -13.52 10.78 4.06
N GLY A 62 -12.91 11.60 3.21
CA GLY A 62 -12.01 12.67 3.65
C GLY A 62 -10.77 12.16 4.37
N LEU A 63 -10.36 12.83 5.45
CA LEU A 63 -9.20 12.43 6.24
C LEU A 63 -9.58 11.48 7.38
N GLY A 64 -8.72 10.51 7.66
CA GLY A 64 -8.90 9.64 8.80
C GLY A 64 -7.67 8.81 9.18
N VAL A 65 -7.85 8.10 10.29
CA VAL A 65 -6.91 7.15 10.87
C VAL A 65 -7.59 5.79 10.91
N TYR A 66 -7.04 4.83 10.19
CA TYR A 66 -7.46 3.44 10.27
C TYR A 66 -6.43 2.66 11.11
N THR A 67 -6.88 2.01 12.16
CA THR A 67 -6.05 1.14 13.00
C THR A 67 -6.59 -0.28 12.90
N TRP A 68 -5.78 -1.19 12.39
CA TRP A 68 -6.17 -2.60 12.33
C TRP A 68 -5.86 -3.28 13.65
N LYS A 69 -6.68 -4.25 14.04
CA LYS A 69 -6.47 -5.07 15.25
C LYS A 69 -5.09 -5.73 15.28
N ILE A 70 -4.56 -6.06 14.10
CA ILE A 70 -3.24 -6.69 13.94
C ILE A 70 -2.07 -5.73 14.26
N GLY A 71 -2.35 -4.44 14.45
CA GLY A 71 -1.36 -3.40 14.79
C GLY A 71 -0.89 -2.56 13.60
N ASP A 72 -1.36 -2.84 12.38
CA ASP A 72 -1.13 -1.95 11.25
C ASP A 72 -1.89 -0.63 11.44
N LYS A 73 -1.41 0.46 10.84
CA LYS A 73 -2.02 1.79 10.93
C LYS A 73 -1.93 2.56 9.63
N TYR A 74 -2.99 3.27 9.26
CA TYR A 74 -3.04 4.18 8.13
C TYR A 74 -3.49 5.56 8.61
N ILE A 75 -2.87 6.60 8.09
CA ILE A 75 -3.23 7.99 8.30
C ILE A 75 -3.24 8.67 6.94
N GLY A 76 -4.38 9.18 6.49
CA GLY A 76 -4.47 9.85 5.20
C GLY A 76 -5.88 9.95 4.68
N GLU A 77 -5.99 10.13 3.37
CA GLU A 77 -7.26 10.27 2.67
C GLU A 77 -7.96 8.91 2.47
N VAL A 78 -9.28 8.92 2.62
CA VAL A 78 -10.15 7.79 2.31
C VAL A 78 -11.31 8.26 1.45
N ASN A 79 -11.75 7.40 0.53
CA ASN A 79 -12.90 7.67 -0.33
C ASN A 79 -13.78 6.43 -0.40
N TYR A 80 -15.07 6.56 -0.09
CA TYR A 80 -16.05 5.47 -0.05
C TYR A 80 -15.54 4.20 0.65
N GLY A 81 -14.93 4.37 1.82
CA GLY A 81 -14.41 3.26 2.62
C GLY A 81 -13.04 2.71 2.20
N ARG A 82 -12.38 3.30 1.19
CA ARG A 82 -11.10 2.84 0.66
C ARG A 82 -10.02 3.89 0.86
N ILE A 83 -8.82 3.43 1.20
CA ILE A 83 -7.62 4.26 1.23
C ILE A 83 -7.37 4.84 -0.17
N HIS A 84 -7.21 6.16 -0.25
CA HIS A 84 -7.08 6.92 -1.49
C HIS A 84 -6.19 8.16 -1.26
N GLY A 85 -5.86 8.91 -2.31
CA GLY A 85 -5.20 10.22 -2.19
C GLY A 85 -3.80 10.10 -1.61
N PHE A 86 -3.43 10.97 -0.69
CA PHE A 86 -2.15 10.87 0.01
C PHE A 86 -2.31 10.27 1.41
N GLY A 87 -1.35 9.46 1.81
CA GLY A 87 -1.35 8.89 3.14
C GLY A 87 -0.11 8.12 3.51
N THR A 88 -0.06 7.78 4.79
CA THR A 88 0.98 6.99 5.42
C THR A 88 0.39 5.67 5.88
N TYR A 89 0.94 4.56 5.43
CA TYR A 89 0.67 3.24 6.00
C TYR A 89 1.90 2.78 6.78
N THR A 90 1.69 2.37 8.02
CA THR A 90 2.69 1.79 8.91
C THR A 90 2.28 0.35 9.18
N TRP A 91 3.10 -0.59 8.75
CA TRP A 91 2.91 -2.00 9.08
C TRP A 91 3.40 -2.27 10.50
N ARG A 92 2.81 -3.23 11.19
CA ARG A 92 3.24 -3.73 12.51
C ARG A 92 4.68 -4.23 12.53
N THR A 93 5.25 -4.52 11.35
CA THR A 93 6.64 -4.91 11.15
C THR A 93 7.60 -3.72 11.11
N ASN A 94 7.14 -2.51 11.42
CA ASN A 94 7.86 -1.24 11.31
C ASN A 94 8.27 -0.84 9.89
N SER A 95 7.79 -1.54 8.86
CA SER A 95 7.81 -0.99 7.50
C SER A 95 6.84 0.19 7.40
N LYS A 96 7.09 1.12 6.48
CA LYS A 96 6.22 2.28 6.26
C LYS A 96 6.15 2.62 4.77
N TYR A 97 5.03 3.12 4.31
CA TYR A 97 4.89 3.75 2.99
C TYR A 97 4.24 5.11 3.16
N VAL A 98 4.84 6.12 2.55
CA VAL A 98 4.33 7.49 2.49
C VAL A 98 4.22 7.86 1.02
N GLY A 99 3.02 8.16 0.54
CA GLY A 99 2.85 8.49 -0.86
C GLY A 99 1.40 8.49 -1.30
N GLN A 100 1.21 8.35 -2.60
CA GLN A 100 -0.10 8.30 -3.21
C GLN A 100 -0.74 6.90 -3.10
N TRP A 101 -2.06 6.90 -3.02
CA TRP A 101 -2.90 5.74 -2.86
C TRP A 101 -4.07 5.82 -3.82
N LYS A 102 -4.44 4.66 -4.36
CA LYS A 102 -5.62 4.52 -5.21
C LYS A 102 -6.28 3.19 -4.91
N GLU A 103 -7.54 3.22 -4.52
CA GLU A 103 -8.36 2.02 -4.29
C GLU A 103 -7.68 0.99 -3.35
N GLY A 104 -7.07 1.47 -2.26
CA GLY A 104 -6.40 0.62 -1.28
C GLY A 104 -4.98 0.19 -1.63
N LYS A 105 -4.43 0.67 -2.76
CA LYS A 105 -3.09 0.26 -3.24
C LYS A 105 -2.16 1.46 -3.33
N MET A 106 -0.88 1.22 -3.00
CA MET A 106 0.20 2.18 -3.29
C MET A 106 0.19 2.51 -4.80
N HIS A 107 0.21 3.79 -5.12
CA HIS A 107 0.12 4.31 -6.48
C HIS A 107 0.97 5.59 -6.60
N GLY A 108 1.25 6.05 -7.82
CA GLY A 108 1.98 7.31 -8.05
C GLY A 108 3.33 7.39 -7.32
N HIS A 109 3.73 8.60 -6.94
CA HIS A 109 5.00 8.83 -6.25
C HIS A 109 4.88 8.46 -4.77
N GLY A 110 5.90 7.78 -4.23
CA GLY A 110 5.99 7.52 -2.79
C GLY A 110 7.32 6.93 -2.33
N VAL A 111 7.51 6.95 -1.01
CA VAL A 111 8.68 6.42 -0.31
C VAL A 111 8.26 5.23 0.55
N LYS A 112 8.87 4.06 0.32
CA LYS A 112 8.74 2.89 1.17
C LYS A 112 9.99 2.73 2.02
N GLN A 113 9.80 2.58 3.33
CA GLN A 113 10.81 2.20 4.29
C GLN A 113 10.63 0.73 4.68
N ASP A 114 11.71 -0.04 4.66
CA ASP A 114 11.73 -1.41 5.19
C ASP A 114 11.95 -1.44 6.72
N PRO A 115 11.86 -2.61 7.39
CA PRO A 115 12.08 -2.70 8.84
C PRO A 115 13.49 -2.30 9.31
N HIS A 116 14.47 -2.24 8.41
CA HIS A 116 15.85 -1.87 8.70
C HIS A 116 16.13 -0.37 8.46
N GLY A 117 15.12 0.38 7.99
CA GLY A 117 15.24 1.80 7.71
C GLY A 117 15.72 2.12 6.29
N ASN A 118 15.92 1.12 5.43
CA ASN A 118 16.28 1.39 4.03
C ASN A 118 15.08 2.00 3.31
N LEU A 119 15.35 3.05 2.52
CA LEU A 119 14.34 3.79 1.78
C LEU A 119 14.38 3.42 0.31
N PHE A 120 13.20 3.20 -0.27
CA PHE A 120 12.96 3.15 -1.70
C PHE A 120 11.99 4.27 -2.06
N GLU A 121 12.47 5.25 -2.82
CA GLU A 121 11.66 6.28 -3.44
C GLU A 121 11.41 5.93 -4.91
N GLY A 122 10.17 6.07 -5.37
CA GLY A 122 9.86 5.85 -6.77
C GLY A 122 8.38 5.92 -7.11
N GLU A 123 8.09 5.51 -8.34
CA GLU A 123 6.74 5.38 -8.87
C GLU A 123 6.12 4.02 -8.52
N TRP A 124 4.83 4.01 -8.22
CA TRP A 124 4.06 2.83 -7.84
C TRP A 124 2.82 2.67 -8.70
N ARG A 125 2.47 1.43 -9.06
CA ARG A 125 1.23 1.11 -9.76
C ARG A 125 0.70 -0.22 -9.26
N GLU A 126 -0.58 -0.21 -8.87
CA GLU A 126 -1.28 -1.39 -8.35
C GLU A 126 -0.52 -2.08 -7.20
N GLY A 127 0.07 -1.29 -6.30
CA GLY A 127 0.81 -1.79 -5.14
C GLY A 127 2.24 -2.27 -5.43
N LYS A 128 2.74 -2.11 -6.66
CA LYS A 128 4.09 -2.55 -7.07
C LYS A 128 4.96 -1.36 -7.49
N PRO A 129 6.26 -1.36 -7.15
CA PRO A 129 7.16 -0.32 -7.64
C PRO A 129 7.38 -0.49 -9.14
N ILE A 130 7.38 0.62 -9.87
CA ILE A 130 7.78 0.68 -11.27
C ILE A 130 9.30 0.81 -11.29
N LEU A 131 9.98 -0.30 -11.57
CA LEU A 131 11.42 -0.31 -11.76
C LEU A 131 11.74 0.27 -13.13
N LYS A 132 12.44 1.40 -13.17
CA LYS A 132 13.09 1.84 -14.41
C LYS A 132 14.22 0.84 -14.68
N GLU A 133 14.15 0.12 -15.79
CA GLU A 133 15.31 -0.65 -16.24
C GLU A 133 16.49 0.32 -16.35
N LYS A 134 17.56 0.09 -15.58
CA LYS A 134 18.86 0.69 -15.89
C LYS A 134 19.16 0.23 -17.32
N GLY A 135 19.21 1.18 -18.25
CA GLY A 135 19.09 0.93 -19.68
C GLY A 135 19.81 -0.33 -20.14
N LYS A 136 19.04 -1.31 -20.62
CA LYS A 136 19.49 -2.06 -21.79
C LYS A 136 19.40 -1.09 -22.95
N SER A 137 20.36 -0.16 -23.03
CA SER A 137 20.58 0.53 -24.29
C SER A 137 21.04 -0.56 -25.25
N ASN A 138 20.09 -1.02 -26.07
CA ASN A 138 20.42 -1.73 -27.30
C ASN A 138 21.33 -0.86 -28.16
N ASP A 139 21.46 0.45 -27.92
CA ASP A 139 22.42 1.32 -28.60
C ASP A 139 23.87 0.99 -28.23
N PHE A 140 24.20 0.53 -27.01
CA PHE A 140 25.57 0.08 -26.71
C PHE A 140 25.90 -1.25 -27.40
N LEU A 141 24.96 -2.20 -27.43
CA LEU A 141 25.14 -3.47 -28.14
C LEU A 141 25.08 -3.32 -29.66
N ASN A 142 24.24 -2.43 -30.18
CA ASN A 142 24.18 -2.07 -31.60
C ASN A 142 25.41 -1.27 -32.01
N TRP A 143 25.86 -0.31 -31.20
CA TRP A 143 27.14 0.37 -31.40
C TRP A 143 28.32 -0.61 -31.35
N LEU A 144 28.35 -1.58 -30.43
CA LEU A 144 29.39 -2.63 -30.40
C LEU A 144 29.36 -3.49 -31.67
N ASN A 145 28.18 -3.89 -32.15
CA ASN A 145 28.06 -4.68 -33.37
C ASN A 145 28.43 -3.88 -34.64
N GLU A 146 28.14 -2.58 -34.66
CA GLU A 146 28.50 -1.67 -35.76
C GLU A 146 29.98 -1.25 -35.71
N THR A 147 30.56 -1.08 -34.52
CA THR A 147 31.94 -0.60 -34.32
C THR A 147 32.97 -1.73 -34.40
N VAL A 148 32.61 -2.95 -33.99
CA VAL A 148 33.50 -4.12 -33.98
C VAL A 148 33.13 -5.12 -35.08
N GLY A 149 32.43 -4.65 -36.12
CA GLY A 149 32.03 -5.45 -37.27
C GLY A 149 33.19 -6.29 -37.84
N SER A 150 33.05 -7.61 -37.74
CA SER A 150 33.91 -8.66 -38.32
C SER A 150 35.23 -8.96 -37.61
N VAL A 151 35.18 -9.71 -36.50
CA VAL A 151 36.20 -10.74 -36.23
C VAL A 151 35.50 -12.09 -36.12
N ASN A 152 35.48 -12.81 -37.24
CA ASN A 152 34.99 -14.17 -37.36
C ASN A 152 36.04 -15.13 -36.80
N THR A 153 36.02 -15.43 -35.50
CA THR A 153 36.82 -16.54 -34.95
C THR A 153 35.93 -17.76 -34.78
N GLN A 154 35.92 -18.60 -35.80
CA GLN A 154 35.51 -20.01 -35.72
C GLN A 154 36.25 -20.68 -34.54
N PRO A 155 35.59 -21.55 -33.75
CA PRO A 155 36.27 -22.31 -32.71
C PRO A 155 37.22 -23.33 -33.36
N ARG A 156 38.53 -23.14 -33.19
CA ARG A 156 39.52 -24.17 -33.56
C ARG A 156 39.40 -25.34 -32.57
N ARG A 157 38.95 -26.49 -33.06
CA ARG A 157 39.22 -27.80 -32.45
C ARG A 157 40.72 -28.11 -32.55
N ASN A 158 41.33 -28.51 -31.44
CA ASN A 158 42.49 -29.42 -31.36
C ASN A 158 42.30 -30.17 -30.02
N LYS A 159 41.96 -31.46 -29.99
CA LYS A 159 42.77 -32.67 -30.27
C LYS A 159 44.14 -32.68 -29.58
N ASP A 160 44.18 -33.58 -28.60
CA ASP A 160 45.28 -34.46 -28.20
C ASP A 160 46.52 -33.83 -27.56
N TYR A 161 46.78 -34.15 -26.29
CA TYR A 161 47.97 -34.88 -25.85
C TYR A 161 47.73 -35.56 -24.50
N ALA A 162 48.17 -36.81 -24.43
CA ALA A 162 48.09 -37.71 -23.29
C ALA A 162 49.27 -37.53 -22.31
N SER A 163 48.99 -37.85 -21.04
CA SER A 163 49.81 -38.58 -20.05
C SER A 163 51.21 -38.05 -19.65
N VAL A 164 51.43 -37.88 -18.33
CA VAL A 164 52.36 -38.67 -17.47
C VAL A 164 52.78 -37.91 -16.18
N SER A 165 52.40 -38.50 -15.03
CA SER A 165 53.03 -38.72 -13.70
C SER A 165 53.92 -37.71 -12.93
N GLN A 166 53.72 -37.74 -11.58
CA GLN A 166 54.71 -37.67 -10.45
C GLN A 166 55.37 -36.31 -10.15
N ASP A 167 55.70 -35.88 -8.91
CA ASP A 167 55.77 -36.42 -7.54
C ASP A 167 55.86 -35.22 -6.53
N GLU A 168 55.56 -35.49 -5.24
CA GLU A 168 56.03 -34.87 -3.96
C GLU A 168 55.85 -33.33 -3.73
N ASP A 169 55.45 -32.79 -2.57
CA ASP A 169 55.66 -33.12 -1.14
C ASP A 169 54.38 -33.23 -0.29
#